data_AF-A0A918AT86-F1
#
_entry.id   AF-A0A918AT86-F1
#
_cell.length_a   1.000
_cell.length_b   1.000
_cell.length_c   1.000
_cell.angle_alpha   90.00
_cell.angle_beta   90.00
_cell.angle_gamma   90.00
#
_symmetry.space_group_name_H-M   'P 1'
#
loop_
_entity.id
_entity.type
_entity.pdbx_description
1 polymer ?
#
loop_
_entity_poly.entity_id
_entity_poly.type
_entity_poly.pdbx_seq_one_letter_code
_entity_poly.pdbx_strand_id
1 'polypeptide(L)'
;MGLHVLLQPEEDAEASVVERAQWHPSLVISSGDARLTVQMAGREGGAEMAIRFARELAEAAAAFADRCQELTRLAPLDFDALTAALGTSPEEVAEATGRHALSEQWPTE
;
A
#
# COMPACT_ATOMS: atom_id res chain seq x y z
N MET A 1 4.13 -21.37 -1.13
CA MET A 1 5.03 -20.21 -0.95
C MET A 1 4.22 -18.95 -1.16
N GLY A 2 4.28 -17.99 -0.23
CA GLY A 2 3.59 -16.70 -0.35
C GLY A 2 4.57 -15.59 -0.69
N LEU A 3 4.12 -14.60 -1.46
CA LEU A 3 4.83 -13.35 -1.70
C LEU A 3 4.20 -12.28 -0.82
N HIS A 4 4.99 -11.57 -0.02
CA HIS A 4 4.57 -10.40 0.74
C HIS A 4 5.25 -9.17 0.14
N VAL A 5 4.47 -8.15 -0.18
CA VAL A 5 4.95 -6.88 -0.73
C VAL A 5 4.44 -5.77 0.18
N LEU A 6 5.36 -4.96 0.70
CA LEU A 6 5.05 -3.73 1.41
C LEU A 6 5.28 -2.57 0.43
N LEU A 7 4.24 -1.76 0.23
CA LEU A 7 4.28 -0.57 -0.61
C LEU A 7 3.96 0.64 0.25
N GLN A 8 4.88 1.59 0.33
CA GLN A 8 4.66 2.89 0.95
C GLN A 8 4.53 3.93 -0.17
N PRO A 9 3.35 4.55 -0.36
CA PRO A 9 3.14 5.52 -1.42
C PRO A 9 4.06 6.75 -1.29
N GLU A 10 4.72 7.11 -2.38
CA GLU A 10 5.41 8.39 -2.56
C GLU A 10 4.47 9.45 -3.17
N GLU A 11 4.89 10.72 -3.29
CA GLU A 11 4.05 11.81 -3.83
C GLU A 11 3.54 11.54 -5.24
N ASP A 12 4.27 10.75 -6.03
CA ASP A 12 3.95 10.37 -7.41
C ASP A 12 3.20 9.04 -7.53
N ALA A 13 2.84 8.41 -6.41
CA ALA A 13 2.19 7.11 -6.42
C ALA A 13 0.79 7.19 -7.05
N GLU A 14 0.50 6.26 -7.96
CA GLU A 14 -0.76 6.20 -8.68
C GLU A 14 -1.25 4.76 -8.88
N ALA A 15 -2.56 4.62 -9.02
CA ALA A 15 -3.20 3.38 -9.43
C ALA A 15 -4.10 3.65 -10.64
N SER A 16 -3.84 2.96 -11.76
CA SER A 16 -4.56 3.18 -13.01
C SER A 16 -4.90 1.88 -13.73
N VAL A 17 -6.01 1.91 -14.48
CA VAL A 17 -6.35 0.82 -15.41
C VAL A 17 -5.71 1.15 -16.75
N VAL A 18 -4.82 0.27 -17.20
CA VAL A 18 -4.14 0.39 -18.49
C VAL A 18 -4.66 -0.69 -19.41
N GLU A 19 -5.18 -0.28 -20.56
CA GLU A 19 -5.50 -1.18 -21.66
C GLU A 19 -4.27 -1.31 -22.56
N ARG A 20 -3.64 -2.49 -22.56
CA ARG A 20 -2.57 -2.79 -23.52
C ARG A 20 -3.16 -3.30 -24.82
N ALA A 21 -2.38 -3.21 -25.90
CA ALA A 21 -2.74 -3.76 -27.20
C ALA A 21 -3.27 -5.20 -27.02
N GLN A 22 -4.48 -5.46 -27.53
CA GLN A 22 -5.33 -6.66 -27.35
C GLN A 22 -6.53 -6.54 -26.38
N TRP A 23 -6.90 -5.35 -25.89
CA TRP A 23 -8.11 -5.16 -25.06
C TRP A 23 -8.10 -5.93 -23.73
N HIS A 24 -6.91 -6.27 -23.23
CA HIS A 24 -6.73 -6.90 -21.93
C HIS A 24 -6.45 -5.82 -20.88
N PRO A 25 -7.41 -5.51 -19.99
CA PRO A 25 -7.19 -4.52 -18.95
C PRO A 25 -6.18 -5.05 -17.93
N SER A 26 -5.29 -4.18 -17.50
CA SER A 26 -4.38 -4.41 -16.38
C SER A 26 -4.54 -3.29 -15.36
N LEU A 27 -4.66 -3.64 -14.09
CA LEU A 27 -4.51 -2.64 -13.01
C LEU A 27 -3.02 -2.50 -12.74
N VAL A 28 -2.50 -1.28 -12.83
CA VAL A 28 -1.11 -0.94 -12.53
C VAL A 28 -1.10 -0.02 -11.32
N ILE A 29 -0.33 -0.38 -10.32
CA ILE A 29 -0.04 0.44 -9.14
C ILE A 29 1.45 0.79 -9.21
N SER A 30 1.75 2.08 -9.23
CA SER A 30 3.11 2.63 -9.32
C SER A 30 3.42 3.45 -8.08
N SER A 31 4.65 3.37 -7.57
CA SER A 31 5.21 4.25 -6.52
C SER A 31 6.71 4.32 -6.73
N GLY A 32 7.24 5.48 -7.10
CA GLY A 32 8.62 5.61 -7.59
C GLY A 32 8.92 4.59 -8.71
N ASP A 33 9.99 3.82 -8.56
CA ASP A 33 10.41 2.79 -9.53
C ASP A 33 9.67 1.45 -9.38
N ALA A 34 8.87 1.27 -8.33
CA ALA A 34 8.13 0.03 -8.08
C ALA A 34 6.82 0.01 -8.87
N ARG A 35 6.52 -1.14 -9.49
CA ARG A 35 5.23 -1.40 -10.12
C ARG A 35 4.65 -2.75 -9.73
N LEU A 36 3.41 -2.74 -9.28
CA LEU A 36 2.58 -3.92 -9.13
C LEU A 36 1.56 -3.94 -10.27
N THR A 37 1.45 -5.07 -10.97
CA THR A 37 0.46 -5.24 -12.03
C THR A 37 -0.44 -6.42 -11.73
N VAL A 38 -1.75 -6.20 -11.79
CA VAL A 38 -2.78 -7.25 -11.69
C VAL A 38 -3.34 -7.49 -13.07
N GLN A 39 -3.33 -8.75 -13.50
CA GLN A 39 -3.79 -9.15 -14.82
C GLN A 39 -4.80 -10.29 -14.73
N MET A 40 -5.71 -10.34 -15.70
CA MET A 40 -6.58 -11.48 -15.89
C MET A 40 -5.76 -12.71 -16.30
N ALA A 41 -5.95 -13.82 -15.60
CA ALA A 41 -5.35 -15.09 -15.99
C ALA A 41 -5.99 -15.62 -17.27
N GLY A 42 -5.18 -16.08 -18.23
CA GLY A 42 -5.63 -16.67 -19.50
C GLY A 42 -6.20 -18.09 -19.39
N ARG A 43 -6.96 -18.38 -18.33
CA ARG A 43 -7.60 -19.68 -18.07
C ARG A 43 -9.10 -19.50 -17.83
N GLU A 44 -9.85 -20.59 -17.93
CA GLU A 44 -11.28 -20.60 -17.62
C GLU A 44 -11.55 -20.04 -16.21
N GLY A 45 -12.55 -19.17 -16.09
CA GLY A 45 -12.86 -18.44 -14.84
C GLY A 45 -11.89 -17.31 -14.47
N GLY A 46 -10.80 -17.11 -15.22
CA GLY A 46 -9.79 -16.08 -14.93
C GLY A 46 -10.35 -14.65 -14.91
N ALA A 47 -11.33 -14.37 -15.79
CA ALA A 47 -12.03 -13.08 -15.83
C ALA A 47 -12.84 -12.82 -14.55
N GLU A 48 -13.66 -13.77 -14.13
CA GLU A 48 -14.50 -13.64 -12.94
C GLU A 48 -13.64 -13.52 -11.67
N MET A 49 -12.55 -14.29 -11.58
CA MET A 49 -11.56 -14.15 -10.51
C MET A 49 -10.94 -12.75 -10.47
N ALA A 50 -10.53 -12.21 -11.61
CA ALA A 50 -9.94 -10.88 -11.70
C ALA A 50 -10.95 -9.78 -11.33
N ILE A 51 -12.21 -9.91 -11.78
CA ILE A 51 -13.28 -8.98 -11.43
C ILE A 51 -13.54 -8.98 -9.92
N ARG A 52 -13.69 -10.15 -9.31
CA ARG A 52 -13.92 -10.26 -7.87
C ARG A 52 -12.76 -9.68 -7.08
N PHE A 53 -11.54 -10.09 -7.42
CA PHE A 53 -10.33 -9.61 -6.75
C PHE A 53 -10.17 -8.09 -6.86
N ALA A 54 -10.39 -7.50 -8.04
CA ALA A 54 -10.29 -6.05 -8.22
C ALA A 54 -11.32 -5.28 -7.38
N ARG A 55 -12.54 -5.80 -7.22
CA ARG A 55 -13.58 -5.20 -6.37
C ARG A 55 -13.21 -5.27 -4.90
N GLU A 56 -12.82 -6.45 -4.41
CA GLU A 56 -12.36 -6.64 -3.03
C GLU A 56 -11.16 -5.74 -2.70
N LEU A 57 -10.21 -5.61 -3.63
CA LEU A 57 -9.06 -4.72 -3.49
C LEU A 57 -9.50 -3.26 -3.40
N ALA A 58 -10.42 -2.80 -4.25
CA ALA A 58 -10.91 -1.43 -4.22
C ALA A 58 -11.64 -1.10 -2.92
N GLU A 59 -12.48 -2.01 -2.43
CA GLU A 59 -13.18 -1.88 -1.15
C GLU A 59 -12.20 -1.80 0.03
N ALA A 60 -11.20 -2.69 0.06
CA ALA A 60 -10.17 -2.69 1.10
C ALA A 60 -9.30 -1.43 1.06
N ALA A 61 -8.91 -0.96 -0.14
CA ALA A 61 -8.14 0.27 -0.30
C ALA A 61 -8.90 1.52 0.14
N ALA A 62 -10.21 1.59 -0.18
CA ALA A 62 -11.07 2.67 0.29
C ALA A 62 -11.18 2.68 1.82
N ALA A 63 -11.45 1.52 2.43
CA ALA A 63 -11.52 1.40 3.89
C ALA A 63 -10.19 1.77 4.58
N PHE A 64 -9.05 1.42 3.98
CA PHE A 64 -7.73 1.84 4.45
C PHE A 64 -7.56 3.37 4.40
N ALA A 65 -7.95 4.01 3.28
CA ALA A 65 -7.88 5.46 3.14
C ALA A 65 -8.76 6.18 4.17
N ASP A 66 -10.00 5.72 4.35
CA ASP A 66 -10.92 6.24 5.37
C ASP A 66 -10.30 6.15 6.77
N ARG A 67 -9.67 5.01 7.08
CA ARG A 67 -9.00 4.82 8.37
C ARG A 67 -7.81 5.75 8.57
N CYS A 68 -6.99 5.95 7.53
CA CYS A 68 -5.88 6.92 7.58
C CYS A 68 -6.39 8.34 7.83
N GLN A 69 -7.51 8.70 7.18
CA GLN A 69 -8.13 10.00 7.36
C GLN A 69 -8.67 10.20 8.79
N GLU A 70 -9.32 9.20 9.37
CA GLU A 70 -9.77 9.25 10.77
C GLU A 70 -8.61 9.44 11.74
N LEU A 71 -7.53 8.68 11.56
CA LEU A 71 -6.34 8.77 12.40
C LEU A 71 -5.70 10.17 12.33
N THR A 72 -5.57 10.71 11.12
CA THR A 72 -4.99 12.05 10.89
C THR A 72 -5.87 13.18 11.43
N ARG A 73 -7.20 12.95 11.59
CA ARG A 73 -8.12 13.92 12.22
C ARG A 73 -8.06 13.89 13.74
N LEU A 74 -7.84 12.72 14.34
CA LEU A 74 -7.84 12.53 15.80
C LEU A 74 -6.54 12.98 16.46
N ALA A 75 -5.42 12.96 15.71
CA ALA A 75 -4.17 13.57 16.09
C ALA A 75 -3.47 14.04 14.81
N PRO A 76 -2.86 15.24 14.75
CA PRO A 76 -1.71 15.39 13.85
C PRO A 76 -0.75 14.27 14.27
N LEU A 77 -0.53 13.28 13.39
CA LEU A 77 0.12 12.00 13.69
C LEU A 77 1.31 12.18 14.63
N ASP A 78 1.04 12.04 15.93
CA ASP A 78 2.06 12.02 16.96
C ASP A 78 2.53 10.57 17.03
N PHE A 79 3.53 10.27 16.20
CA PHE A 79 4.11 8.94 16.12
C PHE A 79 4.58 8.45 17.49
N ASP A 80 5.00 9.35 18.40
CA ASP A 80 5.41 9.00 19.76
C ASP A 80 4.21 8.48 20.59
N ALA A 81 3.04 9.10 20.42
CA ALA A 81 1.80 8.65 21.08
C ALA A 81 1.28 7.31 20.52
N LEU A 82 1.44 7.07 19.21
CA LEU A 82 1.03 5.82 18.55
C LEU A 82 1.94 4.64 18.95
N THR A 83 3.25 4.86 19.05
CA THR A 83 4.21 3.88 19.59
C THR A 83 3.87 3.54 21.05
N ALA A 84 3.55 4.54 21.87
CA ALA A 84 3.16 4.33 23.26
C ALA A 84 1.84 3.53 23.41
N ALA A 85 0.87 3.76 22.52
CA ALA A 85 -0.45 3.12 22.56
C ALA A 85 -0.45 1.66 22.08
N LEU A 86 0.42 1.30 21.12
CA LEU A 86 0.52 -0.05 20.57
C LEU A 86 1.41 -0.98 21.41
N GLY A 87 2.03 -0.49 22.48
CA GLY A 87 2.91 -1.28 23.36
C GLY A 87 4.10 -1.91 22.63
N THR A 88 4.34 -1.51 21.38
CA THR A 88 5.39 -2.00 20.50
C THR A 88 6.44 -0.93 20.46
N SER A 89 7.63 -1.27 20.90
CA SER A 89 8.77 -0.34 20.89
C SER A 89 9.07 0.10 19.45
N PRO A 90 9.66 1.30 19.23
CA PRO A 90 10.11 1.72 17.91
C PRO A 90 11.03 0.70 17.22
N GLU A 91 11.77 -0.09 18.02
CA GLU A 91 12.65 -1.16 17.55
C GLU A 91 11.87 -2.33 16.95
N GLU A 92 10.75 -2.74 17.55
CA GLU A 92 9.88 -3.81 17.03
C GLU A 92 9.16 -3.37 15.74
N VAL A 93 8.79 -2.09 15.64
CA VAL A 93 8.25 -1.52 14.39
C VAL A 93 9.33 -1.47 13.32
N ALA A 94 10.57 -1.08 13.65
CA ALA A 94 11.71 -1.06 12.72
C ALA A 94 12.14 -2.48 12.27
N GLU A 95 11.93 -3.48 13.12
CA GLU A 95 12.14 -4.91 12.81
C GLU A 95 11.02 -5.44 11.89
N ALA A 96 9.77 -5.03 12.12
CA ALA A 96 8.62 -5.41 11.30
C ALA A 96 8.55 -4.68 9.94
N THR A 97 9.06 -3.45 9.86
CA THR A 97 9.03 -2.60 8.65
C THR A 97 10.36 -2.54 7.90
N GLY A 98 11.41 -3.15 8.44
CA GLY A 98 12.72 -3.29 7.80
C GLY A 98 13.45 -1.96 7.57
N ARG A 99 14.16 -1.46 8.59
CA ARG A 99 15.35 -0.56 8.56
C ARG A 99 15.53 0.53 7.47
N HIS A 100 14.49 0.98 6.78
CA HIS A 100 14.54 2.11 5.85
C HIS A 100 13.59 3.25 6.21
N ALA A 101 12.80 3.13 7.27
CA ALA A 101 11.87 4.17 7.68
C ALA A 101 12.48 5.32 8.52
N LEU A 102 13.70 5.17 9.05
CA LEU A 102 14.30 6.16 9.98
C LEU A 102 15.81 6.38 9.80
N SER A 103 16.36 6.31 8.59
CA SER A 103 17.76 6.73 8.37
C SER A 103 17.88 8.22 8.02
N GLU A 104 18.19 8.99 9.07
CA GLU A 104 19.22 10.05 9.12
C GLU A 104 18.96 11.40 8.40
N GLN A 105 18.35 12.35 9.12
CA GLN A 105 18.99 13.61 9.61
C GLN A 105 17.92 14.60 10.09
N TRP A 106 17.75 14.68 11.41
CA TRP A 106 17.05 15.80 12.04
C TRP A 106 18.04 16.98 12.17
N PRO A 107 17.75 18.16 11.62
CA PRO A 107 18.62 19.31 11.83
C PRO A 107 18.47 19.76 13.29
N THR A 108 19.56 19.72 14.05
CA THR A 108 19.70 20.44 15.31
C THR A 108 20.49 21.71 15.03
N GLU A 109 19.79 22.84 15.18
CA GLU A 109 20.23 24.25 15.16
C GLU A 109 20.85 24.82 13.87
#